data_AF-A0A6B1D6F6-F1
#
_entry.id   AF-A0A6B1D6F6-F1
#
_cell.length_a   1.000
_cell.length_b   1.000
_cell.length_c   1.000
_cell.angle_alpha   90.00
_cell.angle_beta   90.00
_cell.angle_gamma   90.00
#
_symmetry.space_group_name_H-M   'P 1'
#
loop_
_entity.id
_entity.type
_entity.pdbx_description
1 polymer ?
#
loop_
_entity_poly.entity_id
_entity_poly.type
_entity_poly.pdbx_seq_one_letter_code
_entity_poly.pdbx_strand_id
1 'polypeptide(L)'
;MVTDLDRTTNVLILGSDQRPHQPNWRTDVIILLMMNPDLGEAAIVSFPRDMYIDRIPGHLPNRINVIDYLGEMDAPGGGGPRLLIKILEERLGITIDNYIRFSFEGFVDLIDALDGLKIHVDCYLYEIYPEEGIYLNLPPGEHILTGEQALSYVRSRRSGGGDLERARRQQRVVWALRKQLAEQNLLPKALDLYDALRYSVYTDVSKWDTLKYARFGLSLGEADVKGLVLRPPDAMRAGWRQDMSVFIVNWDYIAEELKRIFDRPPLIDTNTSFSPEIPQPNDGGGSAPVSRAECP
;
A
#
# COMPACT_ATOMS: atom_id res chain seq x y z
N MET A 1 22.19 -20.79 -5.07
CA MET A 1 21.42 -21.18 -3.88
C MET A 1 20.04 -20.60 -4.06
N VAL A 2 18.99 -21.41 -3.90
CA VAL A 2 17.59 -20.94 -3.92
C VAL A 2 17.37 -20.16 -2.62
N THR A 3 16.98 -18.90 -2.73
CA THR A 3 16.63 -18.03 -1.59
C THR A 3 15.16 -18.21 -1.21
N ASP A 4 14.74 -17.75 -0.04
CA ASP A 4 13.32 -17.77 0.34
C ASP A 4 12.45 -16.97 -0.64
N LEU A 5 13.01 -15.93 -1.25
CA LEU A 5 12.34 -15.12 -2.27
C LEU A 5 12.07 -15.86 -3.58
N ASP A 6 12.84 -16.91 -3.89
CA ASP A 6 12.60 -17.75 -5.08
C ASP A 6 11.42 -18.71 -4.86
N ARG A 7 10.95 -18.86 -3.61
CA ARG A 7 9.79 -19.69 -3.23
C ARG A 7 8.54 -18.87 -2.99
N THR A 8 8.62 -17.53 -3.09
CA THR A 8 7.46 -16.68 -2.89
C THR A 8 6.61 -16.60 -4.14
N THR A 9 5.31 -16.43 -3.94
CA THR A 9 4.41 -15.87 -4.95
C THR A 9 4.21 -14.39 -4.64
N ASN A 10 4.57 -13.53 -5.59
CA ASN A 10 4.70 -12.10 -5.43
C ASN A 10 3.62 -11.38 -6.26
N VAL A 11 2.75 -10.61 -5.60
CA VAL A 11 1.65 -9.89 -6.22
C VAL A 11 1.82 -8.38 -6.00
N LEU A 12 1.86 -7.62 -7.09
CA LEU A 12 1.91 -6.17 -7.04
C LEU A 12 0.49 -5.57 -6.97
N ILE A 13 0.16 -4.95 -5.86
CA ILE A 13 -1.12 -4.28 -5.62
C ILE A 13 -0.96 -2.78 -5.90
N LEU A 14 -1.78 -2.28 -6.82
CA LEU A 14 -1.78 -0.91 -7.31
C LEU A 14 -3.12 -0.23 -7.04
N GLY A 15 -3.09 0.97 -6.50
CA GLY A 15 -4.26 1.83 -6.31
C GLY A 15 -4.07 3.13 -7.09
N SER A 16 -4.84 3.26 -8.17
CA SER A 16 -4.76 4.40 -9.08
C SER A 16 -5.89 5.40 -8.81
N ASP A 17 -5.57 6.70 -8.95
CA ASP A 17 -6.56 7.77 -8.93
C ASP A 17 -7.24 7.98 -10.30
N GLN A 18 -7.24 6.94 -11.15
CA GLN A 18 -7.83 6.95 -12.48
C GLN A 18 -9.32 7.28 -12.41
N ARG A 19 -9.75 8.24 -13.24
CA ARG A 19 -11.14 8.71 -13.34
C ARG A 19 -11.60 8.61 -14.79
N PRO A 20 -12.89 8.32 -15.06
CA PRO A 20 -13.41 8.23 -16.42
C PRO A 20 -13.17 9.47 -17.30
N HIS A 21 -13.02 10.65 -16.67
CA HIS A 21 -12.87 11.94 -17.36
C HIS A 21 -11.45 12.53 -17.31
N GLN A 22 -10.47 11.80 -16.78
CA GLN A 22 -9.07 12.24 -16.74
C GLN A 22 -8.20 11.24 -17.50
N PRO A 23 -7.54 11.67 -18.60
CA PRO A 23 -6.75 10.75 -19.41
C PRO A 23 -5.49 10.28 -18.69
N ASN A 24 -4.99 11.07 -17.75
CA ASN A 24 -3.83 10.78 -16.92
C ASN A 24 -4.24 10.40 -15.49
N TRP A 25 -3.44 9.56 -14.87
CA TRP A 25 -3.61 9.18 -13.47
C TRP A 25 -2.28 8.94 -12.80
N ARG A 26 -2.33 8.79 -11.47
CA ARG A 26 -1.23 8.45 -10.58
C ARG A 26 -1.59 7.23 -9.77
N THR A 27 -0.59 6.42 -9.51
CA THR A 27 -0.70 5.25 -8.64
C THR A 27 -0.14 5.58 -7.26
N ASP A 28 -1.04 5.93 -6.35
CA ASP A 28 -0.69 6.40 -5.01
C ASP A 28 -0.55 5.27 -3.98
N VAL A 29 -1.02 4.07 -4.32
CA VAL A 29 -0.80 2.82 -3.56
C VAL A 29 0.06 1.90 -4.43
N ILE A 30 1.26 1.56 -3.96
CA ILE A 30 2.15 0.59 -4.62
C ILE A 30 2.64 -0.35 -3.52
N ILE A 31 2.07 -1.54 -3.48
CA ILE A 31 2.34 -2.55 -2.46
C ILE A 31 2.79 -3.83 -3.14
N LEU A 32 3.90 -4.41 -2.70
CA LEU A 32 4.28 -5.78 -3.05
C LEU A 32 3.84 -6.69 -1.91
N LEU A 33 2.96 -7.65 -2.22
CA LEU A 33 2.59 -8.74 -1.36
C LEU A 33 3.44 -9.96 -1.73
N MET A 34 4.24 -10.46 -0.79
CA MET A 34 5.09 -11.63 -0.96
C MET A 34 4.52 -12.77 -0.11
N MET A 35 4.08 -13.86 -0.72
CA MET A 35 3.50 -15.01 -0.02
C MET A 35 4.49 -16.17 -0.05
N ASN A 36 4.86 -16.71 1.10
CA ASN A 36 5.73 -17.88 1.22
C ASN A 36 4.96 -19.06 1.83
N PRO A 37 4.37 -19.95 1.01
CA PRO A 37 3.64 -21.12 1.52
C PRO A 37 4.49 -22.12 2.31
N ASP A 38 5.80 -22.19 2.04
CA ASP A 38 6.71 -23.11 2.72
C ASP A 38 6.98 -22.67 4.16
N LEU A 39 7.05 -21.35 4.40
CA LEU A 39 7.18 -20.77 5.74
C LEU A 39 5.83 -20.59 6.44
N GLY A 40 4.73 -20.57 5.69
CA GLY A 40 3.43 -20.19 6.22
C GLY A 40 3.36 -18.70 6.58
N GLU A 41 4.11 -17.86 5.86
CA GLU A 41 4.25 -16.43 6.14
C GLU A 41 3.96 -15.58 4.90
N ALA A 42 3.62 -14.31 5.11
CA ALA A 42 3.54 -13.31 4.06
C ALA A 42 4.23 -12.01 4.47
N ALA A 43 4.64 -11.20 3.49
CA ALA A 43 5.17 -9.88 3.73
C ALA A 43 4.46 -8.83 2.87
N ILE A 44 4.25 -7.66 3.44
CA ILE A 44 3.67 -6.49 2.77
C ILE A 44 4.71 -5.38 2.72
N VAL A 45 5.11 -5.01 1.52
CA VAL A 45 6.13 -3.97 1.26
C VAL A 45 5.50 -2.79 0.54
N SER A 46 5.48 -1.63 1.18
CA SER A 46 4.93 -0.40 0.58
C SER A 46 6.02 0.46 -0.04
N PHE A 47 5.85 0.80 -1.33
CA PHE A 47 6.72 1.70 -2.07
C PHE A 47 6.12 3.13 -2.08
N PRO A 48 6.83 4.14 -1.56
CA PRO A 48 6.39 5.52 -1.63
C PRO A 48 6.22 5.99 -3.08
N ARG A 49 5.08 6.62 -3.36
CA ARG A 49 4.70 7.13 -4.69
C ARG A 49 5.70 8.11 -5.32
N ASP A 50 6.50 8.78 -4.51
CA ASP A 50 7.46 9.81 -4.93
C ASP A 50 8.89 9.25 -5.13
N MET A 51 9.08 7.93 -5.10
CA MET A 51 10.35 7.28 -5.47
C MET A 51 10.76 7.66 -6.89
N TYR A 52 11.98 8.15 -7.06
CA TYR A 52 12.52 8.55 -8.36
C TYR A 52 13.06 7.34 -9.12
N ILE A 53 12.59 7.17 -10.35
CA ILE A 53 13.02 6.14 -11.28
C ILE A 53 13.84 6.82 -12.37
N ASP A 54 15.15 6.62 -12.32
CA ASP A 54 16.15 7.24 -13.20
C ASP A 54 16.22 6.60 -14.60
N ARG A 55 15.63 5.43 -14.79
CA ARG A 55 15.49 4.77 -16.09
C ARG A 55 14.12 4.12 -16.19
N ILE A 56 13.30 4.63 -17.11
CA ILE A 56 12.01 4.06 -17.49
C ILE A 56 12.11 3.68 -18.97
N PRO A 57 11.96 2.40 -19.35
CA PRO A 57 12.02 1.99 -20.76
C PRO A 57 11.06 2.81 -21.64
N GLY A 58 11.59 3.50 -22.65
CA GLY A 58 10.77 4.30 -23.57
C GLY A 58 10.39 5.72 -23.09
N HIS A 59 10.69 6.08 -21.83
CA HIS A 59 10.24 7.34 -21.22
C HIS A 59 11.35 8.10 -20.51
N LEU A 60 11.10 9.38 -20.23
CA LEU A 60 11.98 10.17 -19.37
C LEU A 60 11.90 9.71 -17.91
N PRO A 61 12.97 9.91 -17.12
CA PRO A 61 12.95 9.67 -15.69
C PRO A 61 11.78 10.37 -14.99
N ASN A 62 11.16 9.71 -14.02
CA ASN A 62 10.01 10.27 -13.31
C ASN A 62 9.80 9.58 -11.95
N ARG A 63 8.77 10.00 -11.23
CA ARG A 63 8.29 9.31 -10.03
C ARG A 63 7.65 7.96 -10.38
N ILE A 64 7.76 7.00 -9.48
CA ILE A 64 7.23 5.65 -9.66
C ILE A 64 5.71 5.65 -9.92
N ASN A 65 4.97 6.61 -9.35
CA ASN A 65 3.52 6.68 -9.45
C ASN A 65 2.97 7.05 -10.83
N VAL A 66 3.81 7.48 -11.79
CA VAL A 66 3.37 7.72 -13.16
C VAL A 66 3.61 6.52 -14.08
N ILE A 67 4.35 5.51 -13.64
CA ILE A 67 4.75 4.39 -14.50
C ILE A 67 3.54 3.61 -15.02
N ASP A 68 2.54 3.39 -14.17
CA ASP A 68 1.30 2.71 -14.57
C ASP A 68 0.62 3.44 -15.73
N TYR A 69 0.53 4.78 -15.66
CA TYR A 69 -0.01 5.59 -16.75
C TYR A 69 0.84 5.49 -18.03
N LEU A 70 2.16 5.67 -17.91
CA LEU A 70 3.07 5.63 -19.06
C LEU A 70 3.03 4.28 -19.78
N GLY A 71 3.02 3.17 -19.04
CA GLY A 71 2.96 1.84 -19.64
C GLY A 71 1.60 1.54 -20.28
N GLU A 72 0.49 2.05 -19.75
CA GLU A 72 -0.82 1.91 -20.42
C GLU A 72 -0.92 2.77 -21.69
N MET A 73 -0.23 3.90 -21.77
CA MET A 73 -0.14 4.66 -23.01
C MET A 73 0.56 3.85 -24.12
N ASP A 74 1.60 3.11 -23.77
CA ASP A 74 2.35 2.30 -24.72
C ASP A 74 1.62 1.03 -25.13
N ALA A 75 0.96 0.36 -24.18
CA ALA A 75 0.29 -0.92 -24.39
C ALA A 75 -0.98 -1.02 -23.52
N PRO A 76 -2.15 -0.55 -24.03
CA PRO A 76 -3.41 -0.60 -23.31
C PRO A 76 -3.83 -2.02 -22.90
N GLY A 77 -4.41 -2.13 -21.71
CA GLY A 77 -4.94 -3.41 -21.19
C GLY A 77 -3.94 -4.18 -20.31
N GLY A 78 -2.99 -3.47 -19.69
CA GLY A 78 -2.05 -4.05 -18.72
C GLY A 78 -0.59 -3.67 -18.94
N GLY A 79 -0.28 -2.77 -19.88
CA GLY A 79 1.09 -2.29 -20.11
C GLY A 79 1.67 -1.53 -18.91
N GLY A 80 0.81 -0.79 -18.19
CA GLY A 80 1.18 -0.03 -16.99
C GLY A 80 1.78 -0.89 -15.88
N PRO A 81 1.01 -1.84 -15.33
CA PRO A 81 1.50 -2.74 -14.28
C PRO A 81 2.70 -3.57 -14.75
N ARG A 82 2.72 -4.02 -16.01
CA ARG A 82 3.84 -4.78 -16.58
C ARG A 82 5.14 -3.96 -16.68
N LEU A 83 5.06 -2.68 -17.04
CA LEU A 83 6.22 -1.79 -17.06
C LEU A 83 6.77 -1.57 -15.65
N LEU A 84 5.89 -1.39 -14.66
CA LEU A 84 6.30 -1.25 -13.26
C LEU A 84 6.91 -2.54 -12.72
N ILE A 85 6.30 -3.70 -12.98
CA ILE A 85 6.85 -5.02 -12.65
C ILE A 85 8.27 -5.15 -13.19
N LYS A 86 8.47 -4.92 -14.49
CA LYS A 86 9.79 -5.03 -15.12
C LYS A 86 10.84 -4.18 -14.42
N ILE A 87 10.50 -2.92 -14.09
CA ILE A 87 11.41 -2.02 -13.39
C ILE A 87 11.74 -2.55 -11.99
N LEU A 88 10.75 -3.02 -11.24
CA LEU A 88 10.97 -3.56 -9.89
C LEU A 88 11.79 -4.85 -9.91
N GLU A 89 11.51 -5.77 -10.82
CA GLU A 89 12.28 -7.02 -10.99
C GLU A 89 13.75 -6.72 -11.33
N GLU A 90 13.99 -5.83 -12.30
CA GLU A 90 15.35 -5.43 -12.69
C GLU A 90 16.13 -4.76 -11.54
N ARG A 91 15.45 -3.99 -10.69
CA ARG A 91 16.08 -3.23 -9.60
C ARG A 91 16.27 -4.01 -8.31
N LEU A 92 15.39 -4.97 -8.05
CA LEU A 92 15.34 -5.69 -6.78
C LEU A 92 15.84 -7.13 -6.91
N GLY A 93 15.95 -7.66 -8.13
CA GLY A 93 16.37 -9.04 -8.36
C GLY A 93 15.36 -10.07 -7.85
N ILE A 94 14.08 -9.73 -7.89
CA ILE A 94 12.95 -10.61 -7.53
C ILE A 94 12.10 -10.90 -8.77
N THR A 95 11.22 -11.90 -8.68
CA THR A 95 10.15 -12.13 -9.66
C THR A 95 8.84 -11.56 -9.13
N ILE A 96 8.00 -10.93 -9.96
CA ILE A 96 6.64 -10.53 -9.58
C ILE A 96 5.67 -11.26 -10.50
N ASP A 97 4.94 -12.22 -9.94
CA ASP A 97 4.11 -13.18 -10.68
C ASP A 97 2.83 -12.56 -11.22
N ASN A 98 2.23 -11.65 -10.45
CA ASN A 98 0.92 -11.08 -10.77
C ASN A 98 0.80 -9.62 -10.33
N TYR A 99 -0.24 -8.95 -10.84
CA TYR A 99 -0.69 -7.68 -10.31
C TYR A 99 -2.20 -7.64 -10.05
N ILE A 100 -2.60 -6.76 -9.15
CA ILE A 100 -3.99 -6.36 -8.94
C ILE A 100 -4.02 -4.83 -8.92
N ARG A 101 -4.75 -4.21 -9.85
CA ARG A 101 -4.91 -2.76 -9.94
C ARG A 101 -6.37 -2.37 -9.69
N PHE A 102 -6.57 -1.47 -8.74
CA PHE A 102 -7.85 -0.88 -8.41
C PHE A 102 -7.91 0.59 -8.87
N SER A 103 -9.07 1.01 -9.35
CA SER A 103 -9.45 2.44 -9.35
C SER A 103 -10.02 2.81 -7.98
N PHE A 104 -10.24 4.11 -7.74
CA PHE A 104 -10.96 4.55 -6.54
C PHE A 104 -12.37 3.99 -6.46
N GLU A 105 -13.11 3.99 -7.57
CA GLU A 105 -14.45 3.40 -7.65
C GLU A 105 -14.42 1.91 -7.32
N GLY A 106 -13.47 1.16 -7.89
CA GLY A 106 -13.35 -0.27 -7.59
C GLY A 106 -12.96 -0.60 -6.17
N PHE A 107 -12.20 0.29 -5.51
CA PHE A 107 -11.95 0.15 -4.08
C PHE A 107 -13.23 0.39 -3.25
N VAL A 108 -14.00 1.43 -3.56
CA VAL A 108 -15.28 1.73 -2.89
C VAL A 108 -16.25 0.55 -3.07
N ASP A 109 -16.43 0.07 -4.30
CA ASP A 109 -17.30 -1.07 -4.63
C ASP A 109 -16.93 -2.32 -3.83
N LEU A 110 -15.63 -2.62 -3.70
CA LEU A 110 -15.14 -3.76 -2.91
C LEU A 110 -15.52 -3.63 -1.44
N ILE A 111 -15.30 -2.46 -0.83
CA ILE A 111 -15.62 -2.25 0.58
C ILE A 111 -17.12 -2.32 0.83
N ASP A 112 -17.92 -1.71 -0.04
CA ASP A 112 -19.38 -1.71 0.11
C ASP A 112 -19.97 -3.12 -0.12
N ALA A 113 -19.38 -3.92 -1.03
CA ALA A 113 -19.76 -5.33 -1.22
C ALA A 113 -19.46 -6.23 0.01
N LEU A 114 -18.63 -5.75 0.93
CA LEU A 114 -18.31 -6.41 2.20
C LEU A 114 -19.14 -5.87 3.39
N ASP A 115 -20.14 -5.04 3.11
CA ASP A 115 -20.96 -4.29 4.09
C ASP A 115 -20.11 -3.32 4.94
N GLY A 116 -19.12 -2.68 4.31
CA GLY A 116 -18.17 -1.75 4.94
C GLY A 116 -16.85 -2.42 5.34
N LEU A 117 -15.95 -1.67 5.98
CA LEU A 117 -14.66 -2.15 6.46
C LEU A 117 -14.52 -1.93 7.97
N LYS A 118 -14.39 -3.03 8.73
CA LYS A 118 -14.09 -2.94 10.16
C LYS A 118 -12.61 -2.62 10.37
N ILE A 119 -12.31 -1.51 11.06
CA ILE A 119 -10.93 -1.06 11.29
C ILE A 119 -10.76 -0.42 12.66
N HIS A 120 -9.60 -0.68 13.28
CA HIS A 120 -9.14 0.03 14.46
C HIS A 120 -8.38 1.29 14.07
N VAL A 121 -8.79 2.43 14.61
CA VAL A 121 -8.15 3.73 14.44
C VAL A 121 -7.42 4.09 15.73
N ASP A 122 -6.09 4.16 15.71
CA ASP A 122 -5.30 4.40 16.93
C ASP A 122 -5.40 5.84 17.42
N CYS A 123 -5.55 6.80 16.50
CA CYS A 123 -5.55 8.22 16.78
C CYS A 123 -6.65 8.94 16.04
N TYR A 124 -7.08 10.08 16.61
CA TYR A 124 -8.06 10.93 16.00
C TYR A 124 -7.62 11.38 14.59
N LEU A 125 -8.41 11.04 13.58
CA LEU A 125 -8.18 11.39 12.18
C LEU A 125 -9.28 12.34 11.71
N TYR A 126 -8.93 13.61 11.55
CA TYR A 126 -9.86 14.63 11.06
C TYR A 126 -9.28 15.38 9.87
N GLU A 127 -9.99 15.30 8.75
CA GLU A 127 -9.53 15.86 7.49
C GLU A 127 -10.73 16.15 6.59
N ILE A 128 -10.85 17.39 6.11
CA ILE A 128 -11.90 17.80 5.19
C ILE A 128 -11.23 18.53 4.03
N TYR A 129 -11.12 17.84 2.89
CA TYR A 129 -10.68 18.40 1.60
C TYR A 129 -11.70 18.04 0.52
N PRO A 130 -12.75 18.86 0.34
CA PRO A 130 -13.81 18.63 -0.64
C PRO A 130 -13.29 18.43 -2.08
N GLU A 131 -12.32 19.25 -2.48
CA GLU A 131 -11.64 19.20 -3.79
C GLU A 131 -10.98 17.83 -4.06
N GLU A 132 -10.51 17.19 -2.99
CA GLU A 132 -9.89 15.87 -3.05
C GLU A 132 -10.89 14.76 -2.68
N GLY A 133 -12.13 15.07 -2.34
CA GLY A 133 -13.13 14.09 -1.86
C GLY A 133 -12.72 13.43 -0.54
N ILE A 134 -12.00 14.13 0.34
CA ILE A 134 -11.62 13.62 1.66
C ILE A 134 -12.55 14.22 2.70
N TYR A 135 -13.27 13.36 3.42
CA TYR A 135 -14.13 13.73 4.54
C TYR A 135 -13.99 12.72 5.67
N LEU A 136 -13.16 13.05 6.66
CA LEU A 136 -12.85 12.19 7.79
C LEU A 136 -13.07 12.91 9.11
N ASN A 137 -13.75 12.21 10.00
CA ASN A 137 -13.85 12.51 11.41
C ASN A 137 -13.93 11.17 12.15
N LEU A 138 -12.77 10.59 12.42
CA LEU A 138 -12.64 9.27 13.02
C LEU A 138 -11.91 9.39 14.37
N PRO A 139 -12.62 9.34 15.51
CA PRO A 139 -11.97 9.25 16.81
C PRO A 139 -11.26 7.91 17.00
N PRO A 140 -10.35 7.78 17.99
CA PRO A 140 -9.73 6.50 18.30
C PRO A 140 -10.77 5.41 18.63
N GLY A 141 -10.54 4.18 18.17
CA GLY A 141 -11.39 3.02 18.45
C GLY A 141 -11.76 2.19 17.21
N GLU A 142 -12.69 1.27 17.39
CA GLU A 142 -13.24 0.43 16.32
C GLU A 142 -14.30 1.18 15.52
N HIS A 143 -14.19 1.13 14.19
CA HIS A 143 -15.15 1.72 13.25
C HIS A 143 -15.52 0.73 12.17
N ILE A 144 -16.71 0.90 11.59
CA ILE A 144 -17.09 0.31 10.31
C ILE A 144 -17.14 1.46 9.31
N LEU A 145 -16.17 1.48 8.39
CA LEU A 145 -16.07 2.51 7.36
C LEU A 145 -16.87 2.10 6.12
N THR A 146 -17.67 3.00 5.56
CA THR A 146 -18.19 2.84 4.19
C THR A 146 -17.03 2.87 3.18
N GLY A 147 -17.27 2.47 1.93
CA GLY A 147 -16.25 2.52 0.88
C GLY A 147 -15.66 3.92 0.71
N GLU A 148 -16.49 4.97 0.72
CA GLU A 148 -16.01 6.37 0.65
C GLU A 148 -15.16 6.78 1.86
N GLN A 149 -15.55 6.35 3.07
CA GLN A 149 -14.79 6.62 4.28
C GLN A 149 -13.45 5.86 4.29
N ALA A 150 -13.46 4.59 3.86
CA ALA A 150 -12.25 3.79 3.72
C ALA A 150 -11.31 4.38 2.67
N LEU A 151 -11.85 4.88 1.54
CA LEU A 151 -11.06 5.54 0.50
C LEU A 151 -10.44 6.82 1.04
N SER A 152 -11.21 7.62 1.78
CA SER A 152 -10.70 8.82 2.44
C SER A 152 -9.58 8.45 3.44
N TYR A 153 -9.77 7.38 4.23
CA TYR A 153 -8.81 6.92 5.24
C TYR A 153 -7.45 6.56 4.64
N VAL A 154 -7.41 5.83 3.52
CA VAL A 154 -6.14 5.43 2.85
C VAL A 154 -5.48 6.57 2.06
N ARG A 155 -6.23 7.65 1.76
CA ARG A 155 -5.73 8.84 1.06
C ARG A 155 -5.22 9.93 2.00
N SER A 156 -5.64 9.91 3.25
CA SER A 156 -5.29 10.91 4.26
C SER A 156 -3.77 11.10 4.44
N ARG A 157 -3.32 12.35 4.61
CA ARG A 157 -1.88 12.69 4.78
C ARG A 157 -1.55 13.49 6.04
N ARG A 158 -2.56 14.01 6.76
CA ARG A 158 -2.35 15.09 7.74
C ARG A 158 -2.04 14.66 9.18
N SER A 159 -2.24 13.40 9.55
CA SER A 159 -1.84 12.90 10.88
C SER A 159 -0.33 12.63 10.92
N GLY A 160 0.43 13.61 11.40
CA GLY A 160 1.73 13.46 12.07
C GLY A 160 2.95 12.92 11.29
N GLY A 161 2.80 12.25 10.16
CA GLY A 161 3.94 11.57 9.48
C GLY A 161 3.82 11.45 7.96
N GLY A 162 2.93 12.21 7.33
CA GLY A 162 2.87 12.35 5.87
C GLY A 162 2.65 11.03 5.13
N ASP A 163 3.48 10.78 4.10
CA ASP A 163 3.34 9.61 3.23
C ASP A 163 3.70 8.27 3.92
N LEU A 164 4.48 8.29 5.01
CA LEU A 164 4.80 7.10 5.82
C LEU A 164 3.54 6.60 6.55
N GLU A 165 2.84 7.50 7.23
CA GLU A 165 1.58 7.15 7.92
C GLU A 165 0.48 6.74 6.95
N ARG A 166 0.47 7.34 5.75
CA ARG A 166 -0.42 6.89 4.67
C ARG A 166 -0.14 5.44 4.26
N ALA A 167 1.12 5.09 4.03
CA ALA A 167 1.52 3.73 3.66
C ALA A 167 1.18 2.71 4.78
N ARG A 168 1.37 3.10 6.04
CA ARG A 168 0.94 2.33 7.23
C ARG A 168 -0.56 2.04 7.21
N ARG A 169 -1.40 3.07 7.05
CA ARG A 169 -2.86 2.91 6.93
C ARG A 169 -3.28 2.01 5.77
N GLN A 170 -2.62 2.12 4.62
CA GLN A 170 -2.87 1.22 3.48
C GLN A 170 -2.59 -0.25 3.85
N GLN A 171 -1.48 -0.54 4.54
CA GLN A 171 -1.19 -1.89 5.04
C GLN A 171 -2.21 -2.35 6.09
N ARG A 172 -2.72 -1.45 6.96
CA ARG A 172 -3.79 -1.79 7.90
C ARG A 172 -5.09 -2.16 7.20
N VAL A 173 -5.44 -1.47 6.11
CA VAL A 173 -6.61 -1.80 5.31
C VAL A 173 -6.47 -3.18 4.66
N VAL A 174 -5.29 -3.53 4.13
CA VAL A 174 -5.04 -4.89 3.61
C VAL A 174 -5.24 -5.95 4.71
N TRP A 175 -4.72 -5.70 5.92
CA TRP A 175 -4.90 -6.60 7.06
C TRP A 175 -6.36 -6.69 7.55
N ALA A 176 -7.05 -5.55 7.63
CA ALA A 176 -8.44 -5.47 8.02
C ALA A 176 -9.36 -6.22 7.04
N LEU A 177 -9.11 -6.08 5.73
CA LEU A 177 -9.80 -6.85 4.70
C LEU A 177 -9.63 -8.36 4.91
N ARG A 178 -8.40 -8.83 5.18
CA ARG A 178 -8.16 -10.25 5.48
C ARG A 178 -8.92 -10.70 6.73
N LYS A 179 -8.91 -9.91 7.81
CA LYS A 179 -9.65 -10.21 9.04
C LYS A 179 -11.15 -10.33 8.76
N GLN A 180 -11.71 -9.39 8.01
CA GLN A 180 -13.13 -9.38 7.68
C GLN A 180 -13.53 -10.55 6.78
N LEU A 181 -12.71 -10.91 5.79
CA LEU A 181 -12.91 -12.12 4.97
C LEU A 181 -12.94 -13.39 5.82
N ALA A 182 -12.11 -13.46 6.87
CA ALA A 182 -12.08 -14.58 7.81
C ALA A 182 -13.33 -14.59 8.72
N GLU A 183 -13.66 -13.44 9.34
CA GLU A 183 -14.80 -13.29 10.25
C GLU A 183 -16.14 -13.61 9.56
N GLN A 184 -16.31 -13.16 8.32
CA GLN A 184 -17.54 -13.39 7.55
C GLN A 184 -17.55 -14.75 6.81
N ASN A 185 -16.49 -15.56 6.94
CA ASN A 185 -16.32 -16.82 6.22
C ASN A 185 -16.60 -16.68 4.71
N LEU A 186 -15.96 -15.70 4.07
CA LEU A 186 -16.25 -15.33 2.67
C LEU A 186 -15.51 -16.18 1.64
N LEU A 187 -14.67 -17.13 2.05
CA LEU A 187 -13.97 -18.02 1.13
C LEU A 187 -14.90 -18.76 0.14
N PRO A 188 -16.09 -19.26 0.53
CA PRO A 188 -17.05 -19.86 -0.40
C PRO A 188 -17.61 -18.87 -1.44
N LYS A 189 -17.61 -17.57 -1.14
CA LYS A 189 -18.07 -16.49 -2.03
C LYS A 189 -16.93 -15.84 -2.83
N ALA A 190 -15.68 -16.31 -2.68
CA ALA A 190 -14.52 -15.65 -3.29
C ALA A 190 -14.61 -15.57 -4.83
N LEU A 191 -15.18 -16.60 -5.47
CA LEU A 191 -15.37 -16.61 -6.93
C LEU A 191 -16.49 -15.65 -7.36
N ASP A 192 -17.58 -15.56 -6.59
CA ASP A 192 -18.66 -14.61 -6.85
C ASP A 192 -18.18 -13.17 -6.69
N LEU A 193 -17.36 -12.91 -5.67
CA LEU A 193 -16.75 -11.60 -5.44
C LEU A 193 -15.77 -11.24 -6.58
N TYR A 194 -14.98 -12.21 -7.05
CA TYR A 194 -14.13 -12.02 -8.23
C TYR A 194 -14.97 -11.62 -9.45
N ASP A 195 -16.08 -12.31 -9.70
CA ASP A 195 -16.95 -12.03 -10.84
C ASP A 195 -17.69 -10.68 -10.70
N ALA A 196 -18.06 -10.27 -9.49
CA ALA A 196 -18.65 -8.96 -9.23
C ALA A 196 -17.66 -7.82 -9.47
N LEU A 197 -16.39 -8.01 -9.14
CA LEU A 197 -15.36 -6.98 -9.19
C LEU A 197 -14.56 -6.95 -10.51
N ARG A 198 -14.79 -7.88 -11.44
CA ARG A 198 -14.00 -8.03 -12.68
C ARG A 198 -13.92 -6.80 -13.59
N TYR A 199 -14.84 -5.84 -13.44
CA TYR A 199 -14.87 -4.61 -14.22
C TYR A 199 -14.25 -3.42 -13.47
N SER A 200 -14.14 -3.53 -12.14
CA SER A 200 -13.56 -2.50 -11.27
C SER A 200 -12.12 -2.81 -10.85
N VAL A 201 -11.68 -4.06 -11.08
CA VAL A 201 -10.34 -4.57 -10.75
C VAL A 201 -9.67 -5.12 -12.00
N TYR A 202 -8.50 -4.58 -12.32
CA TYR A 202 -7.68 -5.02 -13.44
C TYR A 202 -6.57 -5.94 -12.90
N THR A 203 -6.56 -7.20 -13.32
CA THR A 203 -5.60 -8.19 -12.80
C THR A 203 -5.30 -9.27 -13.82
N ASP A 204 -4.11 -9.86 -13.74
CA ASP A 204 -3.76 -11.10 -14.42
C ASP A 204 -3.83 -12.34 -13.51
N VAL A 205 -4.30 -12.18 -12.27
CA VAL A 205 -4.58 -13.29 -11.35
C VAL A 205 -5.82 -14.05 -11.85
N SER A 206 -5.66 -15.35 -12.07
CA SER A 206 -6.79 -16.20 -12.45
C SER A 206 -7.78 -16.38 -11.30
N LYS A 207 -9.03 -16.77 -11.60
CA LYS A 207 -10.03 -17.15 -10.57
C LYS A 207 -9.50 -18.19 -9.59
N TRP A 208 -8.78 -19.18 -10.10
CA TRP A 208 -8.24 -20.27 -9.28
C TRP A 208 -7.05 -19.84 -8.43
N ASP A 209 -6.20 -18.98 -8.97
CA ASP A 209 -5.11 -18.38 -8.21
C ASP A 209 -5.65 -17.43 -7.14
N THR A 210 -6.73 -16.70 -7.42
CA THR A 210 -7.43 -15.89 -6.41
C THR A 210 -7.92 -16.76 -5.26
N LEU A 211 -8.54 -17.90 -5.54
CA LEU A 211 -8.98 -18.84 -4.50
C LEU A 211 -7.79 -19.42 -3.72
N LYS A 212 -6.69 -19.76 -4.39
CA LYS A 212 -5.45 -20.23 -3.78
C LYS A 212 -4.85 -19.18 -2.83
N TYR A 213 -4.71 -17.94 -3.31
CA TYR A 213 -4.15 -16.83 -2.54
C TYR A 213 -5.05 -16.46 -1.36
N ALA A 214 -6.38 -16.42 -1.57
CA ALA A 214 -7.34 -16.18 -0.50
C ALA A 214 -7.26 -17.27 0.58
N ARG A 215 -7.20 -18.54 0.19
CA ARG A 215 -7.06 -19.66 1.15
C ARG A 215 -5.76 -19.55 1.94
N PHE A 216 -4.65 -19.22 1.29
CA PHE A 216 -3.37 -19.01 1.97
C PHE A 216 -3.46 -17.81 2.94
N GLY A 217 -3.89 -16.64 2.47
CA GLY A 217 -4.02 -15.45 3.32
C GLY A 217 -4.97 -15.64 4.51
N LEU A 218 -6.02 -16.44 4.37
CA LEU A 218 -6.92 -16.79 5.47
C LEU A 218 -6.29 -17.75 6.49
N SER A 219 -5.25 -18.51 6.11
CA SER A 219 -4.52 -19.37 7.06
C SER A 219 -3.54 -18.61 7.96
N LEU A 220 -3.16 -17.39 7.59
CA LEU A 220 -2.14 -16.59 8.29
C LEU A 220 -2.67 -15.95 9.58
N GLY A 221 -1.94 -16.07 10.68
CA GLY A 221 -2.12 -15.28 11.89
C GLY A 221 -1.45 -13.91 11.82
N GLU A 222 -1.62 -13.08 12.86
CA GLU A 222 -0.96 -11.76 12.95
C GLU A 222 0.57 -11.86 12.96
N ALA A 223 1.10 -12.89 13.62
CA ALA A 223 2.55 -13.12 13.73
C ALA A 223 3.19 -13.53 12.39
N ASP A 224 2.38 -14.07 11.46
CA ASP A 224 2.85 -14.65 10.19
C ASP A 224 2.96 -13.60 9.07
N VAL A 225 2.41 -12.40 9.28
CA VAL A 225 2.44 -11.31 8.30
C VAL A 225 3.47 -10.28 8.70
N LYS A 226 4.45 -10.01 7.85
CA LYS A 226 5.52 -9.03 8.08
C LYS A 226 5.25 -7.72 7.36
N GLY A 227 5.72 -6.62 7.94
CA GLY A 227 5.55 -5.27 7.39
C GLY A 227 6.86 -4.57 7.06
N LEU A 228 6.92 -3.94 5.88
CA LEU A 228 7.97 -3.00 5.53
C LEU A 228 7.38 -1.79 4.81
N VAL A 229 7.60 -0.59 5.36
CA VAL A 229 7.37 0.66 4.64
C VAL A 229 8.73 1.27 4.33
N LEU A 230 9.04 1.41 3.04
CA LEU A 230 10.30 2.01 2.63
C LEU A 230 10.31 3.49 3.03
N ARG A 231 11.36 3.92 3.73
CA ARG A 231 11.44 5.27 4.29
C ARG A 231 12.88 5.80 4.33
N PRO A 232 13.07 7.13 4.36
CA PRO A 232 14.35 7.72 4.71
C PRO A 232 14.82 7.41 6.14
N PRO A 233 16.13 7.48 6.41
CA PRO A 233 17.21 7.75 5.45
C PRO A 233 17.71 6.51 4.71
N ASP A 234 17.37 5.30 5.17
CA ASP A 234 18.06 4.07 4.76
C ASP A 234 17.70 3.65 3.34
N ALA A 235 16.40 3.54 3.03
CA ALA A 235 15.93 3.11 1.71
C ALA A 235 15.97 4.24 0.67
N MET A 236 15.97 5.49 1.10
CA MET A 236 15.91 6.65 0.22
C MET A 236 16.23 7.96 0.93
N ARG A 237 16.55 9.00 0.17
CA ARG A 237 16.69 10.37 0.67
C ARG A 237 15.82 11.35 -0.09
N ALA A 238 15.25 12.33 0.60
CA ALA A 238 14.55 13.43 -0.05
C ALA A 238 15.52 14.24 -0.93
N GLY A 239 15.04 14.69 -2.08
CA GLY A 239 15.83 15.50 -3.01
C GLY A 239 15.00 16.05 -4.16
N TRP A 240 15.68 16.72 -5.08
CA TRP A 240 15.05 17.31 -6.27
C TRP A 240 15.63 16.71 -7.54
N ARG A 241 14.77 16.44 -8.53
CA ARG A 241 15.11 15.98 -9.88
C ARG A 241 14.15 16.60 -10.87
N GLN A 242 14.65 17.25 -11.93
CA GLN A 242 13.81 17.84 -12.98
C GLN A 242 12.64 18.67 -12.40
N ASP A 243 12.96 19.53 -11.42
CA ASP A 243 11.99 20.38 -10.68
C ASP A 243 10.91 19.65 -9.87
N MET A 244 11.04 18.34 -9.70
CA MET A 244 10.19 17.53 -8.83
C MET A 244 10.87 17.28 -7.49
N SER A 245 10.12 17.42 -6.40
CA SER A 245 10.48 16.82 -5.10
C SER A 245 10.27 15.30 -5.19
N VAL A 246 11.31 14.54 -4.88
CA VAL A 246 11.35 13.08 -5.04
C VAL A 246 12.15 12.41 -3.93
N PHE A 247 11.96 11.10 -3.80
CA PHE A 247 12.85 10.23 -3.02
C PHE A 247 13.89 9.59 -3.94
N ILE A 248 15.16 9.93 -3.75
CA ILE A 248 16.29 9.29 -4.43
C ILE A 248 16.51 7.94 -3.75
N VAL A 249 16.31 6.86 -4.50
CA VAL A 249 16.21 5.49 -4.00
C VAL A 249 17.57 4.82 -3.84
N ASN A 250 17.75 4.07 -2.75
CA ASN A 250 18.85 3.15 -2.54
C ASN A 250 18.39 1.71 -2.85
N TRP A 251 18.50 1.29 -4.12
CA TRP A 251 18.00 0.00 -4.58
C TRP A 251 18.71 -1.19 -3.94
N ASP A 252 20.03 -1.10 -3.74
CA ASP A 252 20.82 -2.17 -3.12
C ASP A 252 20.37 -2.42 -1.69
N TYR A 253 20.12 -1.36 -0.91
CA TYR A 253 19.57 -1.48 0.44
C TYR A 253 18.19 -2.15 0.43
N ILE A 254 17.30 -1.73 -0.46
CA ILE A 254 15.95 -2.30 -0.54
C ILE A 254 16.03 -3.79 -0.91
N ALA A 255 16.86 -4.17 -1.89
CA ALA A 255 17.04 -5.56 -2.27
C ALA A 255 17.58 -6.42 -1.11
N GLU A 256 18.51 -5.89 -0.31
CA GLU A 256 19.01 -6.57 0.89
C GLU A 256 17.95 -6.70 2.00
N GLU A 257 17.11 -5.68 2.21
CA GLU A 257 15.98 -5.74 3.16
C GLU A 257 14.95 -6.80 2.73
N LEU A 258 14.68 -6.92 1.42
CA LEU A 258 13.75 -7.93 0.92
C LEU A 258 14.26 -9.34 1.20
N LYS A 259 15.56 -9.61 1.12
CA LYS A 259 16.13 -10.93 1.44
C LYS A 259 15.89 -11.37 2.88
N ARG A 260 15.66 -10.42 3.79
CA ARG A 260 15.44 -10.66 5.23
C ARG A 260 14.01 -10.31 5.63
N ILE A 261 13.09 -10.19 4.68
CA ILE A 261 11.75 -9.69 4.94
C ILE A 261 10.98 -10.57 5.93
N PHE A 262 11.21 -11.88 5.90
CA PHE A 262 10.58 -12.87 6.79
C PHE A 262 11.20 -12.91 8.20
N ASP A 263 12.40 -12.35 8.39
CA ASP A 263 13.02 -12.19 9.72
C ASP A 263 12.48 -10.97 10.48
N ARG A 264 11.65 -10.14 9.83
CA ARG A 264 11.13 -8.90 10.41
C ARG A 264 10.08 -9.19 11.47
N PRO A 265 9.84 -8.22 12.39
CA PRO A 265 8.71 -8.31 13.29
C PRO A 265 7.38 -8.34 12.53
N PRO A 266 6.32 -8.88 13.17
CA PRO A 266 4.96 -8.83 12.65
C PRO A 266 4.53 -7.43 12.18
N LEU A 267 3.65 -7.39 11.19
CA LEU A 267 3.08 -6.18 10.61
C LEU A 267 2.41 -5.32 11.68
N ILE A 268 1.67 -5.95 12.59
CA ILE A 268 0.94 -5.23 13.64
C ILE A 268 1.89 -4.47 14.57
N ASP A 269 3.10 -4.98 14.80
CA ASP A 269 4.11 -4.34 15.64
C ASP A 269 4.79 -3.17 14.91
N THR A 270 4.98 -3.29 13.59
CA THR A 270 5.68 -2.30 12.76
C THR A 270 4.78 -1.19 12.20
N ASN A 271 3.47 -1.40 12.28
CA ASN A 271 2.43 -0.52 11.78
C ASN A 271 1.74 0.29 12.91
N THR A 272 2.30 0.29 14.12
CA THR A 272 1.94 1.25 15.18
C THR A 272 2.67 2.58 14.96
N SER A 273 2.07 3.69 15.40
CA SER A 273 2.80 4.97 15.46
C SER A 273 3.95 4.79 16.46
N PHE A 274 5.18 4.76 15.95
CA PHE A 274 6.35 4.73 16.83
C PHE A 274 6.66 6.16 17.25
N SER A 275 6.66 6.37 18.56
CA SER A 275 6.95 7.64 19.20
C SER A 275 8.39 8.06 19.00
N PRO A 276 8.67 9.27 18.46
CA PRO A 276 10.02 9.79 18.50
C PRO A 276 10.32 10.17 19.95
N GLU A 277 11.42 9.64 20.51
CA GLU A 277 12.05 10.24 21.68
C GLU A 277 12.26 11.74 21.41
N ILE A 278 11.40 12.58 21.97
CA ILE A 278 11.55 14.04 21.94
C ILE A 278 12.65 14.37 22.96
N PRO A 279 13.77 15.00 22.57
CA PRO A 279 14.70 15.58 23.54
C PRO A 279 13.93 16.62 24.35
N GLN A 280 13.88 16.45 25.67
CA GLN A 280 13.20 17.36 26.60
C GLN A 280 13.60 18.82 26.29
N PRO A 281 12.65 19.72 25.99
CA PRO A 281 12.97 21.13 25.85
C PRO A 281 13.35 21.69 27.22
N ASN A 282 14.52 22.33 27.29
CA ASN A 282 14.92 23.11 28.45
C ASN A 282 13.82 24.12 28.81
N ASP A 283 13.47 24.15 30.09
CA ASP A 283 12.48 25.05 30.69
C ASP A 283 12.69 26.51 30.27
N GLY A 284 11.70 27.08 29.60
CA GLY A 284 11.81 28.45 29.07
C GLY A 284 10.54 29.01 28.43
N GLY A 285 9.44 29.03 29.18
CA GLY A 285 8.35 30.02 29.13
C GLY A 285 7.70 30.43 27.78
N GLY A 286 6.38 30.18 27.67
CA GLY A 286 5.47 31.14 27.04
C GLY A 286 4.58 30.64 25.89
N SER A 287 3.26 30.79 26.08
CA SER A 287 2.14 30.69 25.14
C SER A 287 1.74 29.30 24.64
N ALA A 288 0.51 28.90 25.02
CA ALA A 288 -0.12 27.64 24.65
C ALA A 288 -0.47 27.59 23.14
N PRO A 289 -0.11 26.52 22.42
CA PRO A 289 -0.63 26.28 21.08
C PRO A 289 -1.92 25.47 21.12
N VAL A 290 -2.81 25.75 20.17
CA VAL A 290 -3.94 24.89 19.79
C VAL A 290 -3.39 23.48 19.56
N SER A 291 -3.86 22.50 20.35
CA SER A 291 -3.29 21.16 20.38
C SER A 291 -3.49 20.47 19.03
N ARG A 292 -2.43 20.44 18.22
CA ARG A 292 -2.22 19.37 17.26
C ARG A 292 -2.05 18.10 18.10
N ALA A 293 -3.07 17.26 18.15
CA ALA A 293 -2.90 15.90 18.63
C ALA A 293 -2.05 15.16 17.58
N GLU A 294 -0.74 15.35 17.64
CA GLU A 294 0.21 14.43 17.04
C GLU A 294 0.06 13.11 17.81
N CYS A 295 -0.13 12.01 17.08
CA CYS A 295 -0.08 10.68 17.69
C CYS A 295 1.22 10.57 18.48
N PRO A 296 1.19 10.02 19.71
CA PRO A 296 2.42 9.58 20.34
C PRO A 296 3.17 8.65 19.40
#